data_AF-I1H6E2-F1
#
_entry.id   AF-I1H6E2-F1
#
_cell.length_a   1.000
_cell.length_b   1.000
_cell.length_c   1.000
_cell.angle_alpha   90.00
_cell.angle_beta   90.00
_cell.angle_gamma   90.00
#
_symmetry.space_group_name_H-M   'P 1'
#
loop_
_entity.id
_entity.type
_entity.pdbx_description
1 polymer ?
#
loop_
_entity_poly.entity_id
_entity_poly.type
_entity_poly.pdbx_seq_one_letter_code
_entity_poly.pdbx_strand_id
1 'polypeptide(L)'
;MAPSTRPRRRDSFREDLKGGAFSLYTNLWIWGIFFYVTYFYKNLPPKFSLELTEEASSRSLQTAAPAAFNVTLHAANRKRADRCYRHGEAAVLYSGFTVAWGRTPRFCVDARGVRAVTFVAWADDELPRLLRDRMAADRRSEGSVELDVDVRLFRGDDRSSTPTWMRCKVMMTGAGAECTVFALQNWASDVAPFWMEM
;
A
#
# COMPACT_ATOMS: atom_id res chain seq x y z
N MET A 1 -60.75 -6.48 -54.08
CA MET A 1 -59.88 -7.28 -53.18
C MET A 1 -58.45 -6.84 -53.43
N ALA A 2 -57.87 -6.05 -52.53
CA ALA A 2 -56.46 -5.63 -52.64
C ALA A 2 -55.65 -6.33 -51.54
N PRO A 3 -54.51 -6.97 -51.85
CA PRO A 3 -53.76 -7.73 -50.86
C PRO A 3 -52.90 -6.79 -50.01
N SER A 4 -53.27 -6.65 -48.74
CA SER A 4 -52.46 -6.02 -47.69
C SER A 4 -51.20 -6.86 -47.40
N THR A 5 -50.10 -6.53 -48.06
CA THR A 5 -48.79 -7.21 -47.89
C THR A 5 -47.69 -6.21 -47.54
N ARG A 6 -47.82 -5.46 -46.44
CA ARG A 6 -46.72 -4.61 -45.94
C ARG A 6 -46.47 -4.55 -44.41
N PRO A 7 -46.94 -5.45 -43.53
CA PRO A 7 -46.47 -5.43 -42.13
C PRO A 7 -45.11 -6.14 -41.97
N ARG A 8 -44.95 -7.34 -42.56
CA ARG A 8 -43.84 -8.27 -42.27
C ARG A 8 -42.43 -7.76 -42.61
N ARG A 9 -42.28 -6.97 -43.68
CA ARG A 9 -40.98 -6.41 -44.10
C ARG A 9 -40.52 -5.25 -43.21
N ARG A 10 -41.46 -4.51 -42.62
CA ARG A 10 -41.16 -3.34 -41.79
C ARG A 10 -40.75 -3.76 -40.38
N ASP A 11 -41.31 -4.87 -39.88
CA ASP A 11 -40.93 -5.46 -38.59
C ASP A 11 -39.55 -6.11 -38.65
N SER A 12 -39.22 -6.87 -39.70
CA SER A 12 -37.89 -7.46 -39.90
C SER A 12 -36.78 -6.39 -39.97
N PHE A 13 -37.00 -5.30 -40.72
CA PHE A 13 -36.03 -4.20 -40.79
C PHE A 13 -35.82 -3.50 -39.44
N ARG A 14 -36.89 -3.41 -38.63
CA ARG A 14 -36.82 -2.82 -37.28
C ARG A 14 -36.09 -3.73 -36.29
N GLU A 15 -36.22 -5.05 -36.44
CA GLU A 15 -35.49 -6.04 -35.64
C GLU A 15 -34.00 -6.07 -36.00
N ASP A 16 -33.64 -5.98 -37.28
CA ASP A 16 -32.24 -5.88 -37.72
C ASP A 16 -31.56 -4.59 -37.23
N LEU A 17 -32.28 -3.46 -37.26
CA LEU A 17 -31.80 -2.20 -36.70
C LEU A 17 -31.59 -2.27 -35.18
N LYS A 18 -32.48 -2.95 -34.45
CA LYS A 18 -32.34 -3.16 -33.00
C LYS A 18 -31.14 -4.08 -32.69
N GLY A 19 -30.94 -5.14 -33.46
CA GLY A 19 -29.79 -6.04 -33.31
C GLY A 19 -28.46 -5.34 -33.59
N GLY A 20 -28.39 -4.55 -34.67
CA GLY A 20 -27.22 -3.73 -35.00
C GLY A 20 -26.91 -2.67 -33.93
N ALA A 21 -27.94 -1.96 -33.45
CA ALA A 21 -27.79 -0.97 -32.37
C ALA A 21 -27.34 -1.61 -31.05
N PHE A 22 -27.85 -2.79 -30.71
CA PHE A 22 -27.44 -3.54 -29.53
C PHE A 22 -25.96 -3.98 -29.64
N SER A 23 -25.53 -4.46 -30.80
CA SER A 23 -24.13 -4.87 -31.05
C SER A 23 -23.13 -3.69 -30.93
N LEU A 24 -23.50 -2.51 -31.42
CA LEU A 24 -22.69 -1.30 -31.28
C LEU A 24 -22.64 -0.83 -29.83
N TYR A 25 -23.78 -0.86 -29.13
CA TYR A 25 -23.86 -0.49 -27.72
C TYR A 25 -23.02 -1.41 -26.83
N THR A 26 -23.11 -2.74 -27.03
CA THR A 26 -22.32 -3.70 -26.26
C THR A 26 -20.83 -3.57 -26.53
N ASN A 27 -20.40 -3.36 -27.77
CA ASN A 27 -18.99 -3.10 -28.09
C ASN A 27 -18.46 -1.82 -27.42
N LEU A 28 -19.21 -0.72 -27.49
CA LEU A 28 -18.85 0.53 -26.82
C LEU A 28 -18.75 0.34 -25.30
N TRP A 29 -19.67 -0.43 -24.71
CA TRP A 29 -19.64 -0.77 -23.29
C TRP A 29 -18.42 -1.61 -22.90
N ILE A 30 -18.09 -2.64 -23.69
CA ILE A 30 -16.94 -3.51 -23.46
C ILE A 30 -15.64 -2.70 -23.56
N TRP A 31 -15.50 -1.84 -24.58
CA TRP A 31 -14.35 -0.96 -24.71
C TRP A 31 -14.28 0.09 -23.59
N GLY A 32 -15.43 0.61 -23.16
CA GLY A 32 -15.53 1.50 -22.00
C GLY A 32 -15.05 0.82 -20.72
N ILE A 33 -15.52 -0.40 -20.44
CA ILE A 33 -15.06 -1.21 -19.30
C ILE A 33 -13.57 -1.49 -19.44
N PHE A 34 -13.09 -1.93 -20.60
CA PHE A 34 -11.68 -2.24 -20.82
C PHE A 34 -10.79 -1.01 -20.59
N PHE A 35 -11.18 0.16 -21.10
CA PHE A 35 -10.45 1.40 -20.88
C PHE A 35 -10.50 1.83 -19.41
N TYR A 36 -11.66 1.74 -18.76
CA TYR A 36 -11.81 2.02 -17.34
C TYR A 36 -10.94 1.10 -16.47
N VAL A 37 -10.99 -0.20 -16.72
CA VAL A 37 -10.23 -1.23 -16.00
C VAL A 37 -8.73 -1.04 -16.22
N THR A 38 -8.28 -0.81 -17.46
CA THR A 38 -6.86 -0.55 -17.74
C THR A 38 -6.37 0.78 -17.15
N TYR A 39 -7.20 1.82 -17.17
CA TYR A 39 -6.91 3.10 -16.51
C TYR A 39 -6.81 2.92 -14.99
N PHE A 40 -7.75 2.19 -14.39
CA PHE A 40 -7.75 1.86 -12.98
C PHE A 40 -6.47 1.10 -12.61
N TYR A 41 -6.15 0.01 -13.32
CA TYR A 41 -4.96 -0.80 -13.09
C TYR A 41 -3.64 -0.03 -13.19
N LYS A 42 -3.55 0.95 -14.10
CA LYS A 42 -2.37 1.81 -14.25
C LYS A 42 -2.23 2.86 -13.14
N ASN A 43 -3.31 3.17 -12.44
CA ASN A 43 -3.35 4.19 -11.40
C ASN A 43 -3.36 3.62 -9.98
N LEU A 44 -3.21 2.30 -9.81
CA LEU A 44 -3.09 1.74 -8.46
C LEU A 44 -1.92 2.39 -7.71
N PRO A 45 -2.10 2.63 -6.41
CA PRO A 45 -1.03 3.13 -5.57
C PRO A 45 0.16 2.16 -5.53
N PRO A 46 1.36 2.69 -5.24
CA PRO A 46 2.51 1.85 -4.96
C PRO A 46 2.22 0.93 -3.78
N LYS A 47 2.69 -0.32 -3.88
CA LYS A 47 2.63 -1.26 -2.76
C LYS A 47 3.83 -1.01 -1.86
N PHE A 48 3.61 -1.11 -0.55
CA PHE A 48 4.66 -1.04 0.43
C PHE A 48 4.59 -2.25 1.34
N SER A 49 5.74 -2.87 1.58
CA SER A 49 5.93 -3.84 2.64
C SER A 49 7.08 -3.38 3.53
N LEU A 50 7.04 -3.79 4.79
CA LEU A 50 8.00 -3.37 5.78
C LEU A 50 8.52 -4.58 6.55
N GLU A 51 9.83 -4.66 6.65
CA GLU A 51 10.53 -5.62 7.51
C GLU A 51 11.18 -4.85 8.66
N LEU A 52 11.02 -5.37 9.87
CA LEU A 52 11.53 -4.75 11.08
C LEU A 52 12.40 -5.76 11.81
N THR A 53 13.68 -5.44 11.96
CA THR A 53 14.65 -6.25 12.69
C THR A 53 15.21 -5.42 13.83
N GLU A 54 15.43 -6.02 14.98
CA GLU A 54 16.10 -5.32 16.06
C GLU A 54 17.58 -5.16 15.79
N GLU A 55 18.10 -3.97 16.07
CA GLU A 55 19.53 -3.78 16.07
C GLU A 55 20.07 -4.27 17.42
N ALA A 56 20.71 -5.45 17.39
CA ALA A 56 21.33 -6.04 18.55
C ALA A 56 22.51 -5.16 19.02
N SER A 57 22.24 -4.19 19.90
CA SER A 57 23.30 -3.58 20.68
C SER A 57 23.87 -4.67 21.58
N SER A 58 25.16 -4.97 21.42
CA SER A 58 25.94 -5.95 22.19
C SER A 58 26.00 -5.69 23.70
N ARG A 59 25.25 -4.68 24.18
CA ARG A 59 25.14 -4.27 25.58
C ARG A 59 23.79 -4.60 26.24
N SER A 60 22.80 -5.15 25.52
CA SER A 60 21.40 -5.22 26.01
C SER A 60 20.76 -6.60 26.03
N LEU A 61 21.50 -7.64 26.42
CA LEU A 61 20.84 -8.90 26.86
C LEU A 61 20.03 -8.72 28.18
N GLN A 62 20.05 -7.51 28.77
CA GLN A 62 19.39 -7.15 30.03
C GLN A 62 18.49 -5.90 29.93
N THR A 63 18.35 -5.26 28.77
CA THR A 63 17.47 -4.09 28.63
C THR A 63 16.08 -4.53 28.20
N ALA A 64 15.05 -4.07 28.91
CA ALA A 64 13.65 -4.45 28.70
C ALA A 64 13.11 -4.12 27.29
N ALA A 65 13.66 -3.12 26.60
CA ALA A 65 13.27 -2.73 25.24
C ALA A 65 14.50 -2.50 24.33
N PRO A 66 14.37 -2.68 23.01
CA PRO A 66 15.45 -2.42 22.05
C PRO A 66 15.82 -0.94 22.02
N ALA A 67 17.11 -0.63 21.89
CA ALA A 67 17.60 0.75 21.78
C ALA A 67 17.42 1.33 20.36
N ALA A 68 17.36 0.46 19.35
CA ALA A 68 17.17 0.82 17.96
C ALA A 68 16.53 -0.32 17.17
N PHE A 69 15.80 0.04 16.11
CA PHE A 69 15.18 -0.86 15.17
C PHE A 69 15.72 -0.59 13.77
N ASN A 70 16.23 -1.64 13.13
CA ASN A 70 16.53 -1.64 11.71
C ASN A 70 15.25 -1.86 10.93
N VAL A 71 14.86 -0.88 10.13
CA VAL A 71 13.64 -0.90 9.35
C VAL A 71 13.99 -0.93 7.87
N THR A 72 13.49 -1.93 7.17
CA THR A 72 13.59 -2.06 5.71
C THR A 72 12.23 -1.83 5.10
N LEU A 73 12.06 -0.71 4.40
CA LEU A 73 10.86 -0.39 3.64
C LEU A 73 11.04 -0.82 2.19
N HIS A 74 10.21 -1.75 1.73
CA HIS A 74 10.13 -2.16 0.34
C HIS A 74 9.02 -1.38 -0.35
N ALA A 75 9.39 -0.61 -1.38
CA ALA A 75 8.47 0.17 -2.18
C ALA A 75 8.41 -0.41 -3.60
N ALA A 76 7.23 -0.83 -4.04
CA ALA A 76 6.97 -1.31 -5.40
C ALA A 76 6.12 -0.29 -6.17
N ASN A 77 6.71 0.33 -7.18
CA ASN A 77 6.03 1.32 -8.01
C ASN A 77 5.34 0.65 -9.20
N ARG A 78 4.03 0.75 -9.28
CA ARG A 78 3.24 0.23 -10.41
C ARG A 78 3.09 1.23 -11.56
N LYS A 79 3.47 2.49 -11.35
CA LYS A 79 3.35 3.55 -12.35
C LYS A 79 4.43 3.43 -13.41
N ARG A 80 4.12 3.97 -14.60
CA ARG A 80 5.06 4.08 -15.73
C ARG A 80 6.06 5.24 -15.60
N ALA A 81 5.96 6.02 -14.53
CA ALA A 81 6.86 7.12 -14.23
C ALA A 81 7.53 6.86 -12.89
N ASP A 82 8.74 7.37 -12.74
CA ASP A 82 9.51 7.27 -11.51
C ASP A 82 8.81 8.02 -10.38
N ARG A 83 9.04 7.56 -9.15
CA ARG A 83 8.47 8.17 -7.95
C ARG A 83 9.56 8.45 -6.93
N CYS A 84 9.83 9.74 -6.70
CA CYS A 84 10.85 10.20 -5.77
C CYS A 84 10.26 10.78 -4.49
N TYR A 85 10.90 10.43 -3.36
CA TYR A 85 10.61 10.93 -2.03
C TYR A 85 11.83 11.68 -1.50
N ARG A 86 11.65 12.92 -1.05
CA ARG A 86 12.77 13.76 -0.57
C ARG A 86 13.21 13.39 0.83
N HIS A 87 12.23 13.15 1.68
CA HIS A 87 12.40 12.73 3.06
C HIS A 87 11.17 11.95 3.47
N GLY A 88 11.29 11.24 4.58
CA GLY A 88 10.17 10.58 5.21
C GLY A 88 10.47 10.35 6.68
N GLU A 89 9.41 10.20 7.44
CA GLU A 89 9.43 9.99 8.88
C GLU A 89 8.78 8.65 9.17
N ALA A 90 9.36 7.91 10.10
CA ALA A 90 8.82 6.65 10.57
C ALA A 90 8.74 6.67 12.09
N ALA A 91 7.59 6.28 12.63
CA ALA A 91 7.39 6.08 14.05
C ALA A 91 7.01 4.62 14.28
N VAL A 92 7.70 3.97 15.22
CA VAL A 92 7.34 2.64 15.71
C VAL A 92 6.47 2.85 16.94
N LEU A 93 5.29 2.24 16.95
CA LEU A 93 4.31 2.32 18.02
C LEU A 93 4.10 0.94 18.64
N TYR A 94 4.00 0.91 19.95
CA TYR A 94 3.59 -0.25 20.73
C TYR A 94 2.37 0.14 21.54
N SER A 95 1.25 -0.58 21.34
CA SER A 95 -0.03 -0.26 21.99
C SER A 95 -0.46 1.22 21.83
N GLY A 96 -0.13 1.83 20.69
CA GLY A 96 -0.43 3.24 20.39
C GLY A 96 0.56 4.27 20.94
N PHE A 97 1.59 3.87 21.69
CA PHE A 97 2.65 4.76 22.17
C PHE A 97 3.86 4.70 21.25
N THR A 98 4.44 5.84 20.91
CA THR A 98 5.66 5.89 20.10
C THR A 98 6.84 5.40 20.95
N VAL A 99 7.49 4.33 20.50
CA VAL A 99 8.63 3.72 21.18
C VAL A 99 9.95 4.02 20.48
N ALA A 100 9.91 4.25 19.18
CA ALA A 100 11.07 4.64 18.40
C ALA A 100 10.68 5.55 17.23
N TRP A 101 11.60 6.39 16.80
CA TRP A 101 11.41 7.29 15.67
C TRP A 101 12.64 7.28 14.75
N GLY A 102 12.41 7.45 13.45
CA GLY A 102 13.46 7.42 12.44
C GLY A 102 13.13 8.30 11.25
N ARG A 103 14.16 8.61 10.45
CA ARG A 103 14.00 9.31 9.18
C ARG A 103 14.48 8.44 8.03
N THR A 104 13.65 8.35 7.00
CA THR A 104 14.02 7.66 5.77
C THR A 104 14.93 8.56 4.93
N PRO A 105 15.97 8.00 4.27
CA PRO A 105 16.80 8.75 3.35
C PRO A 105 16.00 9.17 2.12
N ARG A 106 16.56 10.08 1.31
CA ARG A 106 16.01 10.39 0.00
C ARG A 106 16.12 9.17 -0.91
N PHE A 107 15.03 8.77 -1.56
CA PHE A 107 15.04 7.67 -2.52
C PHE A 107 14.07 7.89 -3.67
N CYS A 108 14.34 7.19 -4.78
CA CYS A 108 13.46 7.13 -5.95
C CYS A 108 13.19 5.68 -6.30
N VAL A 109 11.94 5.38 -6.65
CA VAL A 109 11.53 4.08 -7.17
C VAL A 109 11.26 4.24 -8.66
N ASP A 110 11.99 3.47 -9.46
CA ASP A 110 11.90 3.54 -10.92
C ASP A 110 10.50 3.15 -11.42
N ALA A 111 10.17 3.55 -12.64
CA ALA A 111 8.96 3.13 -13.33
C ALA A 111 8.85 1.60 -13.36
N ARG A 112 7.75 1.06 -12.82
CA ARG A 112 7.51 -0.40 -12.69
C ARG A 112 8.59 -1.13 -11.88
N GLY A 113 9.37 -0.42 -11.08
CA GLY A 113 10.48 -0.95 -10.30
C GLY A 113 10.10 -1.27 -8.86
N VAL A 114 11.01 -1.97 -8.18
CA VAL A 114 10.97 -2.25 -6.75
C VAL A 114 12.25 -1.70 -6.12
N ARG A 115 12.14 -1.09 -4.94
CA ARG A 115 13.29 -0.61 -4.19
C ARG A 115 13.13 -0.88 -2.70
N ALA A 116 14.16 -1.45 -2.10
CA ALA A 116 14.29 -1.56 -0.65
C ALA A 116 15.07 -0.36 -0.10
N VAL A 117 14.59 0.21 1.00
CA VAL A 117 15.20 1.36 1.68
C VAL A 117 15.36 1.01 3.14
N THR A 118 16.60 0.92 3.59
CA THR A 118 16.94 0.66 4.99
C THR A 118 17.17 1.96 5.75
N PHE A 119 16.66 2.03 6.97
CA PHE A 119 16.90 3.12 7.90
C PHE A 119 16.76 2.65 9.34
N VAL A 120 17.34 3.40 10.26
CA VAL A 120 17.31 3.08 11.69
C VAL A 120 16.28 3.98 12.38
N ALA A 121 15.42 3.37 13.19
CA ALA A 121 14.54 4.06 14.14
C ALA A 121 15.12 3.91 15.55
N TRP A 122 15.44 5.05 16.16
CA TRP A 122 16.04 5.10 17.49
C TRP A 122 14.95 5.13 18.54
N ALA A 123 15.11 4.33 19.60
CA ALA A 123 14.20 4.35 20.73
C ALA A 123 14.28 5.70 21.44
N ASP A 124 13.13 6.20 21.88
CA ASP A 124 13.11 7.41 22.70
C ASP A 124 13.40 7.04 24.17
N ASP A 125 14.32 7.77 24.79
CA ASP A 125 14.70 7.56 26.19
C ASP A 125 13.55 7.89 27.15
N GLU A 126 12.56 8.66 26.68
CA GLU A 126 11.38 9.10 27.44
C GLU A 126 10.27 8.05 27.57
N LEU A 127 10.41 6.86 26.98
CA LEU A 127 9.36 5.85 27.09
C LEU A 127 9.15 5.44 28.56
N PRO A 128 7.92 5.49 29.12
CA PRO A 128 7.65 5.14 30.50
C PRO A 128 8.17 3.74 30.83
N ARG A 129 8.84 3.60 31.98
CA ARG A 129 9.42 2.31 32.40
C ARG A 129 8.40 1.18 32.39
N LEU A 130 7.16 1.48 32.81
CA LEU A 130 6.03 0.54 32.78
C LEU A 130 5.74 -0.01 31.37
N LEU A 131 5.84 0.82 30.33
CA LEU A 131 5.62 0.41 28.94
C LEU A 131 6.78 -0.46 28.43
N ARG A 132 8.03 -0.11 28.80
CA ARG A 132 9.20 -0.95 28.50
C ARG A 132 9.11 -2.31 29.16
N ASP A 133 8.74 -2.35 30.44
CA ASP A 133 8.63 -3.59 31.20
C ASP A 133 7.50 -4.48 30.66
N ARG A 134 6.38 -3.88 30.26
CA ARG A 134 5.27 -4.59 29.62
C ARG A 134 5.67 -5.18 28.27
N MET A 135 6.32 -4.39 27.40
CA MET A 135 6.85 -4.88 26.14
C MET A 135 7.81 -6.06 26.36
N ALA A 136 8.68 -5.97 27.37
CA ALA A 136 9.60 -7.05 27.73
C ALA A 136 8.88 -8.30 28.26
N ALA A 137 7.79 -8.13 29.00
CA ALA A 137 7.00 -9.23 29.55
C ALA A 137 6.22 -9.95 28.46
N ASP A 138 5.55 -9.20 27.57
CA ASP A 138 4.81 -9.73 26.43
C ASP A 138 5.76 -10.52 25.53
N ARG A 139 6.93 -9.96 25.25
CA ARG A 139 7.99 -10.62 24.50
C ARG A 139 8.44 -11.95 25.09
N ARG A 140 8.64 -12.01 26.40
CA ARG A 140 9.07 -13.25 27.08
C ARG A 140 7.98 -14.31 27.08
N SER A 141 6.72 -13.88 27.10
CA SER A 141 5.57 -14.77 27.18
C SER A 141 5.17 -15.32 25.81
N GLU A 142 5.15 -14.48 24.78
CA GLU A 142 4.66 -14.80 23.44
C GLU A 142 5.79 -15.06 22.42
N GLY A 143 7.04 -14.76 22.78
CA GLY A 143 8.22 -14.92 21.92
C GLY A 143 8.39 -13.83 20.86
N SER A 144 7.34 -13.05 20.57
CA SER A 144 7.34 -11.89 19.66
C SER A 144 6.40 -10.82 20.18
N VAL A 145 6.59 -9.57 19.72
CA VAL A 145 5.70 -8.44 20.03
C VAL A 145 5.17 -7.86 18.72
N GLU A 146 3.86 -7.58 18.66
CA GLU A 146 3.25 -6.83 17.56
C GLU A 146 3.55 -5.34 17.73
N LEU A 147 4.07 -4.72 16.68
CA LEU A 147 4.39 -3.30 16.61
C LEU A 147 3.68 -2.69 15.39
N ASP A 148 3.12 -1.51 15.57
CA ASP A 148 2.58 -0.70 14.48
C ASP A 148 3.69 0.26 14.00
N VAL A 149 3.94 0.33 12.70
CA VAL A 149 4.90 1.28 12.12
C VAL A 149 4.15 2.27 11.25
N ASP A 150 4.12 3.52 11.69
CA ASP A 150 3.56 4.64 10.93
C ASP A 150 4.66 5.30 10.11
N VAL A 151 4.54 5.26 8.78
CA VAL A 151 5.49 5.89 7.86
C VAL A 151 4.82 7.00 7.07
N ARG A 152 5.49 8.15 7.00
CA ARG A 152 5.07 9.32 6.24
C ARG A 152 6.14 9.67 5.22
N LEU A 153 5.83 9.54 3.95
CA LEU A 153 6.76 9.87 2.87
C LEU A 153 6.36 11.17 2.19
N PHE A 154 7.31 12.10 2.09
CA PHE A 154 7.10 13.42 1.48
C PHE A 154 7.70 13.46 0.07
N ARG A 155 6.82 13.73 -0.91
CA ARG A 155 7.19 13.80 -2.33
C ARG A 155 7.86 15.14 -2.63
N GLY A 156 8.80 15.13 -3.58
CA GLY A 156 9.60 16.30 -3.92
C GLY A 156 8.99 17.32 -4.86
N ASP A 157 7.88 16.96 -5.51
CA ASP A 157 7.38 17.65 -6.69
C ASP A 157 6.05 18.36 -6.44
N ASP A 158 5.37 18.04 -5.34
CA ASP A 158 4.01 18.49 -5.09
C ASP A 158 4.05 19.64 -4.08
N ARG A 159 3.49 20.79 -4.47
CA ARG A 159 3.07 21.87 -3.54
C ARG A 159 1.98 21.42 -2.57
N SER A 160 1.51 20.17 -2.70
CA SER A 160 0.60 19.51 -1.77
C SER A 160 1.41 19.01 -0.58
N SER A 161 1.21 19.62 0.57
CA SER A 161 1.82 19.23 1.85
C SER A 161 1.33 17.88 2.39
N THR A 162 0.53 17.13 1.63
CA THR A 162 -0.02 15.84 2.04
C THR A 162 0.99 14.71 1.85
N PRO A 163 1.59 14.17 2.94
CA PRO A 163 2.47 13.01 2.84
C PRO A 163 1.69 11.78 2.39
N THR A 164 2.40 10.83 1.77
CA THR A 164 1.90 9.45 1.67
C THR A 164 2.04 8.84 3.06
N TRP A 165 0.93 8.68 3.78
CA TRP A 165 0.90 8.06 5.09
C TRP A 165 0.53 6.58 4.96
N MET A 166 1.21 5.73 5.71
CA MET A 166 0.93 4.30 5.76
C MET A 166 1.17 3.74 7.17
N ARG A 167 0.42 2.69 7.51
CA ARG A 167 0.58 1.91 8.74
C ARG A 167 0.85 0.46 8.39
N CYS A 168 1.92 -0.09 8.94
CA CYS A 168 2.32 -1.48 8.77
C CYS A 168 2.23 -2.16 10.13
N LYS A 169 1.59 -3.33 10.20
CA LYS A 169 1.53 -4.16 11.40
C LYS A 169 2.61 -5.22 11.33
N VAL A 170 3.70 -5.07 12.06
CA VAL A 170 4.85 -5.97 11.99
C VAL A 170 5.06 -6.71 13.30
N MET A 171 5.53 -7.95 13.17
CA MET A 171 6.11 -8.67 14.29
C MET A 171 7.56 -8.25 14.43
N MET A 172 8.01 -8.07 15.67
CA MET A 172 9.38 -7.65 15.99
C MET A 172 10.46 -8.64 15.52
N THR A 173 10.07 -9.84 15.07
CA THR A 173 10.93 -10.92 14.57
C THR A 173 11.21 -10.87 13.06
N GLY A 174 10.83 -9.81 12.35
CA GLY A 174 11.24 -9.60 10.95
C GLY A 174 10.37 -10.27 9.89
N ALA A 175 9.17 -10.75 10.24
CA ALA A 175 8.21 -11.17 9.22
C ALA A 175 7.73 -9.94 8.44
N GLY A 176 8.04 -9.88 7.14
CA GLY A 176 7.61 -8.79 6.26
C GLY A 176 6.11 -8.62 6.27
N ALA A 177 5.63 -7.44 6.64
CA ALA A 177 4.20 -7.14 6.68
C ALA A 177 3.78 -6.22 5.54
N GLU A 178 2.59 -6.45 5.01
CA GLU A 178 1.96 -5.53 4.08
C GLU A 178 1.49 -4.26 4.82
N CYS A 179 1.76 -3.10 4.21
CA CYS A 179 1.40 -1.80 4.76
C CYS A 179 0.09 -1.28 4.15
N THR A 180 -0.81 -0.81 5.01
CA THR A 180 -2.02 -0.10 4.58
C THR A 180 -1.69 1.35 4.30
N VAL A 181 -1.98 1.84 3.09
CA VAL A 181 -1.65 3.22 2.68
C VAL A 181 -2.87 4.12 2.79
N PHE A 182 -2.85 5.08 3.71
CA PHE A 182 -3.91 6.06 3.90
C PHE A 182 -3.68 7.26 2.99
N ALA A 183 -4.26 7.21 1.79
CA ALA A 183 -4.51 8.40 0.98
C ALA A 183 -5.94 8.35 0.43
N LEU A 184 -6.52 9.51 0.13
CA LEU A 184 -7.90 9.63 -0.38
C LEU A 184 -8.15 8.81 -1.67
N GLN A 185 -7.09 8.41 -2.39
CA GLN A 185 -7.13 7.58 -3.61
C GLN A 185 -6.83 6.08 -3.38
N ASN A 186 -6.58 5.63 -2.15
CA ASN A 186 -5.93 4.34 -1.88
C ASN A 186 -6.83 3.21 -1.35
N TRP A 187 -8.15 3.39 -1.34
CA TRP A 187 -9.10 2.34 -0.91
C TRP A 187 -9.00 1.02 -1.72
N ALA A 188 -8.29 1.03 -2.86
CA ALA A 188 -8.03 -0.13 -3.71
C ALA A 188 -6.63 -0.77 -3.52
N SER A 189 -5.82 -0.31 -2.56
CA SER A 189 -4.49 -0.89 -2.28
C SER A 189 -4.58 -2.34 -1.81
N ASP A 190 -5.66 -2.67 -1.10
CA ASP A 190 -5.97 -3.99 -0.54
C ASP A 190 -6.55 -4.96 -1.58
N VAL A 191 -6.84 -4.51 -2.80
CA VAL A 191 -7.28 -5.37 -3.89
C VAL A 191 -6.06 -5.96 -4.60
N ALA A 192 -5.42 -6.91 -3.93
CA ALA A 192 -4.48 -7.82 -4.56
C ALA A 192 -5.23 -9.11 -4.95
N PRO A 193 -5.35 -9.45 -6.24
CA PRO A 193 -5.74 -10.80 -6.60
C PRO A 193 -4.64 -11.80 -6.15
N PHE A 194 -5.07 -12.92 -5.57
CA PHE A 194 -4.29 -13.98 -4.91
C PHE A 194 -3.13 -14.58 -5.74
N TRP A 195 -3.19 -14.50 -7.06
CA TRP A 195 -2.18 -15.03 -7.99
C TRP A 195 -0.83 -14.29 -8.07
N MET A 196 -0.58 -13.24 -7.28
CA MET A 196 0.66 -12.43 -7.35
C MET A 196 1.58 -12.57 -6.11
N GLU A 197 1.42 -13.62 -5.31
CA GLU A 197 2.29 -14.00 -4.19
C GLU A 197 3.42 -14.97 -4.59
N MET A 198 3.80 -15.00 -5.88
CA MET A 198 4.88 -15.87 -6.41
C MET A 198 6.15 -15.10 -6.73
#